data_AF-A0A524CSP9-F1
#
_entry.id   AF-A0A524CSP9-F1
#
_cell.length_a   1.000
_cell.length_b   1.000
_cell.length_c   1.000
_cell.angle_alpha   90.00
_cell.angle_beta   90.00
_cell.angle_gamma   90.00
#
_symmetry.space_group_name_H-M   'P 1'
#
loop_
_entity.id
_entity.type
_entity.pdbx_description
1 polymer ?
#
loop_
_entity_poly.entity_id
_entity_poly.type
_entity_poly.pdbx_seq_one_letter_code
_entity_poly.pdbx_strand_id
1 'polypeptide(L)' 'MQLVTVKMSDIYVNGLDKLVEIGMYPSRSEAIRVAIRDLLRRELWPSEGSPLSKPSEREE' A
#
# COMPACT_ATOMS: atom_id res chain seq x y z
N MET A 1 -5.57 7.83 -8.88
CA MET A 1 -5.46 6.50 -8.27
C MET A 1 -5.52 5.47 -9.37
N GLN A 2 -4.73 4.39 -9.32
CA GLN A 2 -4.81 3.29 -10.29
C GLN A 2 -5.51 2.08 -9.65
N LEU A 3 -6.35 1.39 -10.42
CA LEU A 3 -7.01 0.16 -9.98
C LEU A 3 -6.03 -1.01 -10.11
N VAL A 4 -5.83 -1.74 -9.02
CA VAL A 4 -4.98 -2.92 -8.98
C VAL A 4 -5.80 -4.08 -8.44
N THR A 5 -5.84 -5.19 -9.19
CA THR A 5 -6.51 -6.42 -8.77
C THR A 5 -5.44 -7.43 -8.34
N VAL A 6 -5.57 -7.96 -7.13
CA VAL A 6 -4.66 -8.97 -6.57
C VAL A 6 -5.44 -10.18 -6.07
N LYS A 7 -4.85 -11.37 -6.22
CA LYS A 7 -5.39 -12.60 -5.63
C LYS A 7 -4.81 -12.76 -4.23
N MET A 8 -5.66 -12.97 -3.23
CA MET A 8 -5.27 -13.12 -1.84
C MET A 8 -6.04 -14.29 -1.21
N SER A 9 -5.47 -14.91 -0.17
CA SER A 9 -6.20 -15.91 0.61
C SER A 9 -7.35 -15.26 1.38
N ASP A 10 -8.45 -16.02 1.54
CA ASP A 10 -9.66 -15.57 2.24
C ASP A 10 -9.40 -15.10 3.67
N ILE A 11 -8.38 -15.67 4.33
CA ILE A 11 -7.99 -15.31 5.70
C ILE A 11 -7.59 -13.83 5.77
N TYR A 12 -6.84 -13.33 4.78
CA TYR A 12 -6.41 -11.93 4.74
C TYR A 12 -7.56 -10.99 4.39
N VAL A 13 -8.44 -11.40 3.47
CA VAL A 13 -9.62 -10.61 3.09
C VAL A 13 -10.55 -10.46 4.30
N ASN A 14 -10.82 -11.54 5.02
CA ASN A 14 -11.63 -11.51 6.24
C ASN A 14 -10.99 -10.65 7.35
N GLY A 15 -9.67 -10.69 7.49
CA GLY A 15 -8.95 -9.80 8.39
C GLY A 15 -9.14 -8.32 8.03
N LEU A 16 -9.08 -7.97 6.75
CA LEU A 16 -9.33 -6.61 6.26
C LEU A 16 -10.79 -6.20 6.45
N ASP A 17 -11.75 -7.09 6.22
CA ASP A 17 -13.17 -6.82 6.43
C ASP A 17 -13.46 -6.49 7.90
N LYS A 18 -12.87 -7.26 8.84
CA LYS A 18 -12.97 -6.95 10.29
C LYS A 18 -12.42 -5.58 10.64
N LEU A 19 -11.30 -5.18 10.06
CA LEU A 19 -10.71 -3.85 10.29
C LEU A 19 -11.63 -2.71 9.84
N VAL A 20 -12.42 -2.94 8.80
CA VAL A 20 -13.42 -1.98 8.32
C VAL A 20 -14.66 -2.02 9.20
N GLU A 21 -15.12 -3.22 9.59
CA GLU A 21 -16.30 -3.42 10.44
C GLU A 21 -16.17 -2.74 11.81
N ILE A 22 -14.98 -2.82 12.43
CA ILE A 22 -14.70 -2.14 13.70
C ILE A 22 -14.49 -0.61 13.54
N GLY A 23 -14.59 -0.09 12.31
CA GLY A 23 -14.44 1.34 12.02
C GLY A 23 -13.01 1.87 12.03
N MET A 24 -11.99 1.00 12.08
CA MET A 24 -10.58 1.43 12.09
C MET A 24 -10.16 2.01 10.73
N TYR A 25 -10.75 1.50 9.65
CA TYR A 25 -10.54 2.00 8.29
C TYR A 25 -11.87 2.19 7.57
N PRO A 26 -12.00 3.23 6.74
CA PRO A 26 -13.22 3.49 5.97
C PRO A 26 -13.46 2.46 4.84
N SER A 27 -12.42 1.78 4.38
CA SER A 27 -12.54 0.73 3.35
C SER A 27 -11.34 -0.21 3.36
N ARG A 28 -11.52 -1.40 2.77
CA ARG A 28 -10.42 -2.36 2.55
C ARG A 28 -9.27 -1.75 1.77
N SER A 29 -9.59 -0.95 0.75
CA SER A 29 -8.58 -0.28 -0.07
C SER A 29 -7.79 0.75 0.73
N GLU A 30 -8.40 1.42 1.71
CA GLU A 30 -7.70 2.31 2.63
C GLU A 30 -6.67 1.52 3.46
N ALA A 31 -7.13 0.45 4.11
CA ALA A 31 -6.30 -0.39 4.97
C ALA A 31 -5.09 -0.96 4.20
N ILE A 32 -5.31 -1.45 2.98
CA ILE A 32 -4.23 -1.96 2.11
C ILE A 32 -3.24 -0.84 1.76
N ARG A 33 -3.71 0.36 1.40
CA ARG A 33 -2.82 1.48 1.07
C ARG A 33 -1.97 1.93 2.24
N VAL A 34 -2.53 1.95 3.46
CA VAL A 34 -1.80 2.29 4.68
C VAL A 34 -0.75 1.23 4.97
N ALA A 35 -1.10 -0.06 4.90
CA ALA A 35 -0.15 -1.15 5.09
C ALA A 35 1.02 -1.09 4.08
N ILE A 36 0.73 -0.83 2.80
CA ILE A 36 1.77 -0.66 1.77
C ILE A 36 2.65 0.57 2.07
N ARG A 37 2.06 1.70 2.48
CA ARG A 37 2.82 2.90 2.82
C ARG A 37 3.79 2.64 3.97
N ASP A 38 3.31 2.01 5.03
CA ASP A 38 4.12 1.73 6.22
C ASP A 38 5.21 0.72 5.92
N LEU A 39 4.91 -0.30 5.10
CA LEU A 39 5.90 -1.23 4.58
C LEU A 39 6.99 -0.51 3.78
N LEU A 40 6.61 0.32 2.81
CA LEU A 40 7.58 1.08 2.00
C LEU A 40 8.41 2.02 2.87
N ARG A 41 7.79 2.70 3.85
CA ARG A 41 8.48 3.58 4.81
C ARG A 41 9.50 2.83 5.65
N ARG A 42 9.17 1.62 6.09
CA ARG A 42 10.07 0.81 6.92
C ARG A 42 11.24 0.24 6.11
N GLU A 43 10.96 -0.32 4.94
CA GLU A 43 11.96 -1.09 4.18
C GLU A 43 12.79 -0.20 3.23
N LEU A 44 12.20 0.85 2.65
CA LEU A 44 12.85 1.65 1.59
C LEU A 44 13.46 2.96 2.11
N TRP A 45 12.99 3.46 3.26
CA TRP A 45 13.40 4.75 3.82
C TRP A 45 14.34 4.74 5.06
N PRO A 46 15.11 3.69 5.39
CA PRO A 46 15.84 3.68 6.66
C PRO A 46 17.17 4.47 6.72
N SER A 47 17.77 5.03 5.65
CA SER A 47 19.05 5.78 5.84
C SER A 47 19.48 6.86 4.83
N GLU A 48 19.08 6.89 3.57
CA GLU A 48 19.46 7.95 2.61
C GLU A 48 18.27 8.17 1.67
N GLY A 49 18.04 9.41 1.23
CA GLY A 49 16.82 9.87 0.56
C GLY A 49 16.18 8.89 -0.45
N SER A 50 14.84 8.85 -0.41
CA SER A 50 13.96 8.00 -1.24
C SER A 50 14.44 7.77 -2.69
N PRO A 51 14.48 6.53 -3.20
CA PRO A 51 14.80 6.25 -4.62
C PRO A 51 13.64 6.49 -5.59
N LEU A 52 12.55 7.17 -5.18
CA LEU A 52 11.51 7.63 -6.11
C LEU A 52 11.95 8.84 -6.96
N SER A 53 13.26 9.13 -7.03
CA SER A 53 13.82 9.85 -8.18
C SER A 53 13.62 8.99 -9.43
N LYS A 54 12.49 9.15 -10.11
CA LYS A 54 12.52 8.93 -11.54
C LYS A 54 13.49 10.00 -12.09
N PRO A 55 14.63 9.67 -12.72
CA PRO A 55 14.92 10.45 -13.90
C PRO A 55 13.74 10.16 -14.83
N SER A 56 13.00 11.21 -15.18
CA SER A 56 12.26 11.19 -16.42
C SER A 56 13.20 10.58 -17.47
N GLU A 57 12.83 9.45 -18.06
CA GLU A 57 13.35 9.11 -19.37
C GLU A 57 13.09 10.36 -20.21
N ARG A 58 14.19 11.07 -20.45
CA ARG A 58 14.24 12.20 -21.36
C ARG A 58 13.84 11.69 -22.74
N GLU A 59 13.24 12.60 -23.48
CA GLU A 59 13.03 12.54 -24.92
C GLU A 59 14.05 11.68 -25.68
N GLU A 60 13.54 10.75 -26.50
CA GLU A 60 13.92 10.62 -27.92
C GLU A 60 12.75 9.99 -28.71
#